data_AF-A0AAX2H975-F1
#
_entry.id   AF-A0AAX2H975-F1
#
_cell.length_a   1.000
_cell.length_b   1.000
_cell.length_c   1.000
_cell.angle_alpha   90.00
_cell.angle_beta   90.00
_cell.angle_gamma   90.00
#
_symmetry.space_group_name_H-M   'P 1'
#
loop_
_entity.id
_entity.type
_entity.pdbx_description
1 polymer ?
#
loop_
_entity_poly.entity_id
_entity_poly.type
_entity_poly.pdbx_seq_one_letter_code
_entity_poly.pdbx_strand_id
1 'polypeptide(L)'
;MRGIGITLPAAAHIPPSRIAALARFANTAKVTAINRLPASRQMATLVAFALCLEATAHDDALEVLEVLLRDLLSNAERLTRKLGCVA
;
A
#
# COMPACT_ATOMS: atom_id res chain seq x y z
N MET A 1 -2.16 10.04 -3.37
CA MET A 1 -3.63 10.15 -3.12
C MET A 1 -3.89 9.53 -1.76
N ARG A 2 -4.80 10.07 -0.93
CA ARG A 2 -5.23 9.42 0.34
C ARG A 2 -6.69 9.02 0.20
N GLY A 3 -6.95 7.75 -0.07
CA GLY A 3 -8.26 7.14 -0.27
C GLY A 3 -9.00 6.78 1.03
N ILE A 4 -8.31 6.56 2.15
CA ILE A 4 -8.95 6.19 3.43
C ILE A 4 -9.59 7.41 4.14
N GLY A 5 -9.42 8.63 3.62
CA GLY A 5 -10.09 9.84 4.14
C GLY A 5 -9.56 10.30 5.52
N ILE A 6 -8.47 9.73 6.02
CA ILE A 6 -7.86 10.12 7.28
C ILE A 6 -6.85 11.24 7.05
N THR A 7 -7.13 12.42 7.60
CA THR A 7 -6.22 13.58 7.57
C THR A 7 -5.65 13.87 8.95
N LEU A 8 -4.32 13.92 9.06
CA LEU A 8 -3.63 14.39 10.26
C LEU A 8 -3.69 15.92 10.32
N PRO A 9 -4.04 16.53 11.45
CA PRO A 9 -3.99 17.98 11.62
C PRO A 9 -2.56 18.48 11.41
N ALA A 10 -2.37 19.50 10.57
CA ALA A 10 -1.06 20.08 10.28
C ALA A 10 -0.33 20.58 11.54
N ALA A 11 -1.09 21.01 12.56
CA ALA A 11 -0.59 21.48 13.85
C ALA A 11 0.11 20.40 14.70
N ALA A 12 -0.11 19.11 14.43
CA ALA A 12 0.42 18.03 15.27
C ALA A 12 1.88 17.65 14.97
N HIS A 13 2.45 18.15 13.87
CA HIS A 13 3.82 17.89 13.37
C HIS A 13 4.45 16.56 13.85
N ILE A 14 3.78 15.46 13.54
CA ILE A 14 4.20 14.12 14.00
C ILE A 14 5.26 13.59 13.03
N PRO A 15 6.46 13.20 13.51
CA PRO A 15 7.49 12.65 12.64
C PRO A 15 6.99 11.37 11.93
N PRO A 16 7.23 11.23 10.61
CA PRO A 16 6.81 10.05 9.86
C PRO A 16 7.33 8.74 10.44
N SER A 17 8.53 8.77 11.04
CA SER A 17 9.13 7.60 11.71
C SER A 17 8.31 7.07 12.88
N ARG A 18 7.58 7.94 13.59
CA ARG A 18 6.70 7.54 14.71
C ARG A 18 5.44 6.86 14.20
N ILE A 19 4.87 7.36 13.11
CA ILE A 19 3.74 6.75 12.43
C ILE A 19 4.16 5.36 11.90
N ALA A 20 5.30 5.28 11.23
CA ALA A 20 5.84 4.02 10.73
C ALA A 20 6.10 2.99 11.86
N ALA A 21 6.59 3.44 13.02
CA ALA A 21 6.80 2.56 14.18
C ALA A 21 5.48 1.98 14.71
N LEU A 22 4.42 2.79 14.80
CA LEU A 22 3.08 2.32 15.19
C LEU A 22 2.51 1.32 14.17
N ALA A 23 2.64 1.62 12.88
CA ALA A 23 2.20 0.73 11.81
C ALA A 23 2.94 -0.62 11.85
N ARG A 24 4.27 -0.62 12.04
CA ARG A 24 5.08 -1.84 12.15
C ARG A 24 4.69 -2.70 13.35
N PHE A 25 4.39 -2.07 14.48
CA PHE A 25 3.86 -2.78 15.65
C PHE A 25 2.53 -3.44 15.31
N ALA A 26 1.59 -2.71 14.69
CA ALA A 26 0.30 -3.28 14.29
C ALA A 26 0.44 -4.45 13.32
N ASN A 27 1.38 -4.35 12.37
CA ASN A 27 1.63 -5.37 11.35
C ASN A 27 2.19 -6.69 11.91
N THR A 28 2.83 -6.65 13.09
CA THR A 28 3.55 -7.81 13.66
C THR A 28 2.94 -8.30 14.97
N ALA A 29 2.18 -7.47 15.67
CA ALA A 29 1.58 -7.80 16.94
C ALA A 29 0.36 -8.73 16.79
N LYS A 30 0.16 -9.61 17.78
CA LYS A 30 -1.09 -10.36 17.93
C LYS A 30 -2.23 -9.40 18.24
N VAL A 31 -3.43 -9.71 17.75
CA VAL A 31 -4.66 -8.94 18.00
C VAL A 31 -4.91 -8.71 19.50
N THR A 32 -4.61 -9.70 20.34
CA THR A 32 -4.74 -9.59 21.80
C THR A 32 -3.81 -8.56 22.43
N ALA A 33 -2.62 -8.32 21.85
CA ALA A 33 -1.70 -7.28 22.31
C ALA A 33 -2.21 -5.88 21.93
N ILE A 34 -2.81 -5.75 20.74
CA ILE A 34 -3.42 -4.49 20.28
C ILE A 34 -4.64 -4.14 21.14
N ASN A 35 -5.48 -5.13 21.47
CA ASN A 35 -6.67 -4.94 22.32
C ASN A 35 -6.36 -4.52 23.76
N ARG A 36 -5.15 -4.79 24.25
CA ARG A 36 -4.71 -4.38 25.59
C ARG A 36 -4.16 -2.96 25.64
N LEU A 37 -4.00 -2.28 24.50
CA LEU A 37 -3.54 -0.90 24.45
C LEU A 37 -4.62 0.05 25.01
N PRO A 38 -4.24 1.18 25.64
CA PRO A 38 -5.17 2.26 25.94
C PRO A 38 -5.88 2.72 24.66
N ALA A 39 -7.16 3.08 24.75
CA ALA A 39 -8.00 3.38 23.59
C ALA A 39 -7.38 4.39 22.60
N SER A 40 -6.75 5.47 23.11
CA SER A 40 -6.07 6.46 22.28
C SER A 40 -4.88 5.89 21.51
N ARG A 41 -4.09 5.02 22.16
CA ARG A 41 -2.94 4.37 21.54
C ARG A 41 -3.36 3.25 20.60
N GLN A 42 -4.42 2.53 20.92
CA GLN A 42 -5.02 1.52 20.03
C GLN A 42 -5.47 2.19 18.72
N MET A 43 -6.25 3.27 18.82
CA MET A 43 -6.70 4.03 17.66
C MET A 43 -5.53 4.58 16.84
N ALA A 44 -4.56 5.23 17.49
CA ALA A 44 -3.37 5.75 16.81
C ALA A 44 -2.59 4.65 16.08
N THR A 45 -2.50 3.46 16.68
CA THR A 45 -1.83 2.28 16.09
C THR A 45 -2.57 1.78 14.85
N LEU A 46 -3.89 1.62 14.95
CA LEU A 46 -4.73 1.15 13.84
C LEU A 46 -4.78 2.16 12.69
N VAL A 47 -4.89 3.45 13.01
CA VAL A 47 -4.85 4.52 12.00
C VAL A 47 -3.49 4.56 11.30
N ALA A 48 -2.39 4.50 12.06
CA ALA A 48 -1.06 4.47 11.48
C ALA A 48 -0.86 3.25 10.56
N PHE A 49 -1.37 2.09 10.98
CA PHE A 49 -1.35 0.87 10.18
C PHE A 49 -2.11 1.03 8.86
N ALA A 50 -3.37 1.50 8.91
CA ALA A 50 -4.18 1.71 7.72
C ALA A 50 -3.52 2.69 6.74
N LEU A 51 -2.94 3.78 7.25
CA LEU A 51 -2.23 4.77 6.44
C LEU A 51 -1.02 4.17 5.71
N CYS A 52 -0.22 3.35 6.38
CA CYS A 52 0.92 2.70 5.75
C CYS A 52 0.50 1.60 4.78
N LEU A 53 -0.53 0.83 5.14
CA LEU A 53 -1.05 -0.25 4.30
C LEU A 53 -1.65 0.29 3.00
N GLU A 54 -2.31 1.46 3.04
CA GLU A 54 -2.83 2.11 1.83
C GLU A 54 -1.72 2.44 0.83
N ALA A 55 -0.61 3.01 1.31
CA ALA A 55 0.54 3.32 0.46
C ALA A 55 1.15 2.05 -0.14
N THR A 56 1.37 1.02 0.68
CA THR A 56 1.90 -0.27 0.21
C THR A 56 0.96 -0.93 -0.80
N ALA A 57 -0.35 -0.95 -0.54
CA ALA A 57 -1.32 -1.54 -1.47
C ALA A 57 -1.37 -0.82 -2.82
N HIS A 58 -1.14 0.49 -2.84
CA HIS A 58 -1.00 1.24 -4.08
C HIS A 58 0.27 0.86 -4.84
N ASP A 59 1.41 0.76 -4.15
CA ASP A 59 2.68 0.35 -4.76
C ASP A 59 2.59 -1.08 -5.32
N ASP A 60 2.02 -2.02 -4.55
CA ASP A 60 1.82 -3.42 -4.96
C ASP A 60 0.90 -3.51 -6.20
N ALA A 61 -0.18 -2.71 -6.24
CA ALA A 61 -1.09 -2.69 -7.38
C ALA A 61 -0.40 -2.15 -8.66
N LEU A 62 0.48 -1.17 -8.52
CA LEU A 62 1.26 -0.64 -9.64
C LEU A 62 2.28 -1.67 -10.15
N GLU A 63 2.93 -2.41 -9.26
CA GLU A 63 3.85 -3.50 -9.63
C GLU A 63 3.11 -4.57 -10.44
N VAL A 64 1.95 -5.02 -9.98
CA VAL A 64 1.13 -6.00 -10.71
C VAL A 64 0.68 -5.45 -12.06
N LEU A 65 0.24 -4.19 -12.12
CA LEU A 65 -0.16 -3.53 -13.36
C LEU A 65 0.99 -3.49 -14.37
N GLU A 66 2.21 -3.19 -13.92
CA GLU A 66 3.38 -3.14 -14.77
C GLU A 66 3.66 -4.50 -15.43
N VAL A 67 3.60 -5.59 -14.66
CA VAL A 67 3.77 -6.95 -15.18
C VAL A 67 2.72 -7.26 -16.25
N LEU A 68 1.44 -6.97 -15.98
CA LEU A 68 0.36 -7.21 -16.93
C LEU A 68 0.51 -6.41 -18.23
N LEU A 69 0.94 -5.15 -18.13
CA LEU A 69 1.19 -4.30 -19.30
C LEU A 69 2.35 -4.85 -20.14
N ARG A 70 3.44 -5.27 -19.50
CA ARG A 70 4.60 -5.88 -20.19
C ARG A 70 4.18 -7.14 -20.94
N ASP A 71 3.38 -8.01 -20.31
CA ASP A 71 2.87 -9.23 -20.94
C ASP A 71 1.94 -8.93 -22.11
N LEU A 72 1.02 -7.98 -21.94
CA LEU A 72 0.08 -7.58 -22.99
C LEU A 72 0.81 -7.04 -24.22
N LEU A 73 1.76 -6.13 -24.02
CA LEU A 73 2.52 -5.51 -25.10
C LEU A 73 3.43 -6.54 -25.79
N SER A 74 4.12 -7.39 -25.03
CA SER A 74 4.95 -8.47 -25.59
C SER A 74 4.14 -9.44 -26.45
N ASN A 75 2.91 -9.75 -26.03
CA ASN A 75 1.99 -10.57 -26.81
C ASN A 75 1.56 -9.88 -28.11
N ALA A 76 1.21 -8.58 -28.06
CA ALA A 76 0.84 -7.80 -29.23
C ALA A 76 1.98 -7.73 -30.26
N GLU A 77 3.21 -7.50 -29.82
CA GLU A 77 4.38 -7.53 -30.70
C GLU A 77 4.60 -8.90 -31.34
N ARG A 78 4.44 -9.98 -30.56
CA ARG A 78 4.57 -11.35 -31.07
C ARG A 78 3.52 -11.66 -32.15
N LEU A 79 2.28 -11.22 -31.95
CA LEU A 79 1.22 -11.37 -32.94
C LEU A 79 1.51 -10.57 -34.20
N THR A 80 1.99 -9.34 -34.06
CA THR A 80 2.38 -8.47 -35.18
C THR A 80 3.51 -9.10 -35.99
N ARG A 81 4.55 -9.62 -35.33
CA ARG A 81 5.66 -10.34 -35.99
C ARG A 81 5.17 -11.58 -36.74
N LYS A 82 4.23 -12.35 -36.16
CA LYS A 82 3.64 -13.52 -36.84
C LYS A 82 2.86 -13.12 -38.09
N LEU A 83 2.02 -12.08 -38.00
CA LEU A 83 1.22 -11.60 -39.14
C LEU A 83 2.09 -11.06 -40.26
N GLY A 84 3.16 -10.32 -39.95
CA GLY A 84 4.12 -9.80 -40.92
C GLY A 84 5.05 -10.87 -41.53
N CYS A 85 5.12 -12.07 -40.95
CA CYS A 85 5.86 -13.20 -41.50
C CYS A 85 4.98 -14.12 -42.38
N VAL A 86 3.65 -13.90 -42.36
CA VAL A 86 2.65 -14.67 -43.14
C VAL A 86 2.18 -13.88 -44.37
N ALA A 87 2.56 -12.60 -44.50
CA ALA A 87 2.42 -11.78 -45.70
C ALA A 87 3.72 -11.78 -46.50
#